data_AF-B5YND7-F1
#
_entry.id   AF-B5YND7-F1
#
_cell.length_a   1.000
_cell.length_b   1.000
_cell.length_c   1.000
_cell.angle_alpha   90.00
_cell.angle_beta   90.00
_cell.angle_gamma   90.00
#
_symmetry.space_group_name_H-M   'P 1'
#
loop_
_entity.id
_entity.type
_entity.pdbx_description
1 polymer ?
#
loop_
_entity_poly.entity_id
_entity_poly.type
_entity_poly.pdbx_seq_one_letter_code
_entity_poly.pdbx_strand_id
1 'polypeptide(L)'
;NHTSNVAIIVSSSRYWFNYRHVTNALSIYHLLKRGGISDDNIVLMLADDIPCNMRNPFRGKIFPRGAQDGMGEDLMNDVEIDYSGTDVTVDAFLRVLLGRHLDGEGEVDGVHRRTWPKMNENTNVMVYLTGHGGDNFFKFQDGEELMSMDVASTFAQMHELKRYNEILFISDTCQAFTMADEIKAPNVYSIGSSLKGQNSYASHSDFEVGQSVIDRYSKIVKDFLDDSVTMTSLSTPEGAVIS
;
A
#
# COMPACT_ATOMS: atom_id res chain seq x y z
N ASN A 1 4.23 -2.67 24.37
CA ASN A 1 2.77 -2.64 24.18
C ASN A 1 2.44 -1.40 23.38
N HIS A 2 1.85 -1.56 22.18
CA HIS A 2 1.48 -0.45 21.30
C HIS A 2 0.03 -0.01 21.58
N THR A 3 -0.37 1.17 21.12
CA THR A 3 -1.71 1.75 21.33
C THR A 3 -2.42 2.10 20.03
N SER A 4 -1.72 2.11 18.90
CA SER A 4 -2.27 2.46 17.58
C SER A 4 -1.51 1.73 16.46
N ASN A 5 -2.19 1.53 15.34
CA ASN A 5 -1.63 0.97 14.11
C ASN A 5 -1.91 1.96 12.97
N VAL A 6 -0.90 2.22 12.16
CA VAL A 6 -0.96 3.17 11.04
C VAL A 6 -0.38 2.50 9.80
N ALA A 7 -0.97 2.76 8.63
CA ALA A 7 -0.47 2.26 7.36
C ALA A 7 -0.21 3.37 6.35
N ILE A 8 0.87 3.25 5.59
CA ILE A 8 1.20 4.09 4.45
C ILE A 8 1.33 3.15 3.24
N ILE A 9 0.44 3.29 2.27
CA ILE A 9 0.33 2.42 1.10
C ILE A 9 0.60 3.27 -0.14
N VAL A 10 1.57 2.86 -0.96
CA VAL A 10 1.99 3.61 -2.15
C VAL A 10 1.97 2.71 -3.38
N SER A 11 1.14 3.09 -4.35
CA SER A 11 1.25 2.65 -5.74
C SER A 11 1.90 3.76 -6.55
N SER A 12 3.16 3.57 -6.94
CA SER A 12 3.97 4.67 -7.50
C SER A 12 4.03 4.71 -9.03
N SER A 13 3.52 3.68 -9.69
CA SER A 13 3.63 3.55 -11.14
C SER A 13 2.48 4.18 -11.89
N ARG A 14 2.75 4.63 -13.11
CA ARG A 14 1.75 5.25 -13.99
C ARG A 14 1.46 4.42 -15.23
N TYR A 15 0.43 4.82 -15.95
CA TYR A 15 -0.05 4.25 -17.20
C TYR A 15 -0.81 2.94 -17.07
N TRP A 16 -1.71 2.73 -18.05
CA TRP A 16 -2.63 1.59 -18.13
C TRP A 16 -1.95 0.23 -17.95
N PHE A 17 -0.73 0.04 -18.46
CA PHE A 17 -0.05 -1.24 -18.37
C PHE A 17 0.38 -1.62 -16.95
N ASN A 18 0.33 -0.67 -16.00
CA ASN A 18 0.62 -0.87 -14.59
C ASN A 18 -0.64 -1.00 -13.72
N TYR A 19 -1.79 -1.33 -14.31
CA TYR A 19 -3.06 -1.65 -13.62
C TYR A 19 -2.85 -2.42 -12.31
N ARG A 20 -2.03 -3.49 -12.36
CA ARG A 20 -1.70 -4.35 -11.22
C ARG A 20 -1.19 -3.62 -9.98
N HIS A 21 -0.39 -2.56 -10.11
CA HIS A 21 0.16 -1.87 -8.94
C HIS A 21 -0.93 -1.11 -8.19
N VAL A 22 -1.94 -0.58 -8.88
CA VAL A 22 -3.09 0.07 -8.22
C VAL A 22 -3.95 -1.00 -7.55
N THR A 23 -4.20 -2.13 -8.22
CA THR A 23 -4.90 -3.27 -7.63
C THR A 23 -4.21 -3.79 -6.37
N ASN A 24 -2.87 -3.94 -6.38
CA ASN A 24 -2.11 -4.42 -5.23
C ASN A 24 -2.30 -3.49 -4.02
N ALA A 25 -2.12 -2.18 -4.21
CA ALA A 25 -2.30 -1.19 -3.16
C ALA A 25 -3.72 -1.22 -2.57
N LEU A 26 -4.73 -1.25 -3.44
CA LEU A 26 -6.12 -1.33 -3.00
C LEU A 26 -6.46 -2.66 -2.33
N SER A 27 -5.85 -3.76 -2.75
CA SER A 27 -6.03 -5.07 -2.10
C SER A 27 -5.50 -5.06 -0.66
N ILE A 28 -4.34 -4.43 -0.43
CA ILE A 28 -3.79 -4.23 0.92
C ILE A 28 -4.65 -3.26 1.73
N TYR A 29 -5.12 -2.17 1.13
CA TYR A 29 -6.01 -1.21 1.79
C TYR A 29 -7.29 -1.89 2.32
N HIS A 30 -7.99 -2.63 1.46
CA HIS A 30 -9.19 -3.37 1.86
C HIS A 30 -8.92 -4.45 2.90
N LEU A 31 -7.74 -5.06 2.84
CA LEU A 31 -7.33 -6.03 3.84
C LEU A 31 -7.16 -5.39 5.23
N LEU A 32 -6.55 -4.22 5.31
CA LEU A 32 -6.41 -3.48 6.56
C LEU A 32 -7.78 -3.03 7.10
N LYS A 33 -8.67 -2.55 6.23
CA LYS A 33 -10.05 -2.19 6.62
C LYS A 33 -10.81 -3.39 7.18
N ARG A 34 -10.72 -4.56 6.53
CA ARG A 34 -11.29 -5.82 7.07
C ARG A 34 -10.67 -6.21 8.40
N GLY A 35 -9.40 -5.89 8.62
CA GLY A 35 -8.70 -6.06 9.90
C GLY A 35 -9.07 -5.03 10.98
N GLY A 36 -9.94 -4.06 10.69
CA GLY A 36 -10.42 -3.05 11.62
C GLY A 36 -9.61 -1.74 11.67
N ILE A 37 -8.69 -1.52 10.73
CA ILE A 37 -7.99 -0.24 10.61
C ILE A 37 -8.90 0.75 9.88
N SER A 38 -9.18 1.89 10.52
CA SER A 38 -10.00 2.96 9.94
C SER A 38 -9.23 3.80 8.93
N ASP A 39 -9.94 4.50 8.05
CA ASP A 39 -9.35 5.39 7.06
C ASP A 39 -8.51 6.50 7.69
N ASP A 40 -8.88 7.00 8.87
CA ASP A 40 -8.08 7.96 9.66
C ASP A 40 -6.67 7.44 10.07
N ASN A 41 -6.37 6.15 9.86
CA ASN A 41 -5.08 5.52 10.14
C ASN A 41 -4.40 4.94 8.89
N ILE A 42 -4.96 5.16 7.70
CA ILE A 42 -4.38 4.70 6.44
C ILE A 42 -4.10 5.92 5.57
N VAL A 43 -2.86 6.05 5.09
CA VAL A 43 -2.50 7.00 4.04
C VAL A 43 -2.33 6.22 2.74
N LEU A 44 -3.19 6.49 1.76
CA LEU A 44 -3.19 5.86 0.45
C LEU A 44 -2.71 6.82 -0.63
N MET A 45 -1.64 6.44 -1.33
CA MET A 45 -1.05 7.20 -2.43
C MET A 45 -1.14 6.40 -3.73
N LEU A 46 -1.88 6.90 -4.73
CA LEU A 46 -2.07 6.27 -6.03
C LEU A 46 -1.60 7.19 -7.17
N ALA A 47 -0.45 6.87 -7.78
CA ALA A 47 0.16 7.68 -8.82
C ALA A 47 -0.61 7.70 -10.15
N ASP A 48 -1.54 6.75 -10.36
CA ASP A 48 -2.37 6.69 -11.56
C ASP A 48 -3.85 6.56 -11.23
N ASP A 49 -4.68 7.13 -12.11
CA ASP A 49 -6.13 7.03 -12.05
C ASP A 49 -6.62 6.02 -13.09
N ILE A 50 -6.36 4.75 -12.78
CA ILE A 50 -6.81 3.60 -13.57
C ILE A 50 -8.35 3.58 -13.75
N PRO A 51 -9.17 3.88 -12.72
CA PRO A 51 -10.63 3.96 -12.87
C PRO A 51 -11.11 4.96 -13.93
N CYS A 52 -10.43 6.09 -14.10
CA CYS A 52 -10.78 7.11 -15.10
C CYS A 52 -10.05 6.94 -16.44
N ASN A 53 -9.21 5.92 -16.61
CA ASN A 53 -8.48 5.70 -17.86
C ASN A 53 -9.44 5.39 -19.01
N MET A 54 -9.26 6.04 -20.18
CA MET A 54 -10.11 5.79 -21.36
C MET A 54 -10.07 4.34 -21.87
N ARG A 55 -9.01 3.58 -21.54
CA ARG A 55 -8.88 2.17 -21.88
C ARG A 55 -9.68 1.25 -20.94
N ASN A 56 -10.15 1.76 -19.80
CA ASN A 56 -10.93 0.97 -18.86
C ASN A 56 -12.37 0.81 -19.36
N PRO A 57 -12.81 -0.41 -19.71
CA PRO A 57 -14.20 -0.63 -20.12
C PRO A 57 -15.19 -0.45 -18.95
N PHE A 58 -14.72 -0.51 -17.70
CA PHE A 58 -15.52 -0.38 -16.48
C PHE A 58 -15.18 0.91 -15.75
N ARG A 59 -15.74 2.03 -16.24
CA ARG A 59 -15.45 3.37 -15.71
C ARG A 59 -15.72 3.47 -14.22
N GLY A 60 -14.78 4.06 -13.50
CA GLY A 60 -14.86 4.26 -12.06
C GLY A 60 -14.59 3.01 -11.22
N LYS A 61 -14.29 1.87 -11.84
CA LYS A 61 -14.08 0.59 -11.15
C LYS A 61 -12.71 0.00 -11.42
N ILE A 62 -12.25 -0.83 -10.49
CA ILE A 62 -11.03 -1.63 -10.65
C ILE A 62 -11.24 -3.02 -10.02
N PHE A 63 -10.80 -4.07 -10.70
CA PHE A 63 -11.10 -5.46 -10.32
C PHE A 63 -9.81 -6.28 -10.15
N PRO A 64 -9.66 -7.04 -9.03
CA PRO A 64 -8.42 -7.74 -8.74
C PRO A 64 -8.24 -9.07 -9.47
N ARG A 65 -9.33 -9.65 -9.94
CA ARG A 65 -9.37 -10.99 -10.57
C ARG A 65 -10.18 -10.98 -11.86
N GLY A 66 -10.16 -9.84 -12.56
CA GLY A 66 -10.97 -9.62 -13.74
C GLY A 66 -12.37 -9.08 -13.42
N ALA A 67 -12.98 -8.44 -14.42
CA ALA A 67 -14.24 -7.73 -14.23
C ALA A 67 -15.46 -8.65 -14.15
N GLN A 68 -15.42 -9.81 -14.80
CA GLN A 68 -16.54 -10.76 -14.86
C GLN A 68 -17.83 -10.05 -15.31
N ASP A 69 -17.79 -9.40 -16.48
CA ASP A 69 -18.87 -8.53 -16.98
C ASP A 69 -19.26 -7.40 -16.00
N GLY A 70 -18.34 -6.96 -15.15
CA GLY A 70 -18.53 -5.89 -14.16
C GLY A 70 -19.18 -6.33 -12.84
N MET A 71 -19.33 -7.64 -12.62
CA MET A 71 -19.86 -8.23 -11.38
C MET A 71 -18.78 -8.57 -10.35
N GLY A 72 -17.50 -8.40 -10.68
CA GLY A 72 -16.38 -8.63 -9.76
C GLY A 72 -16.36 -7.69 -8.55
N GLU A 73 -15.50 -8.00 -7.58
CA GLU A 73 -15.21 -7.12 -6.44
C GLU A 73 -14.56 -5.83 -6.92
N ASP A 74 -15.28 -4.71 -6.84
CA ASP A 74 -14.77 -3.39 -7.19
C ASP A 74 -13.95 -2.82 -6.03
N LEU A 75 -12.63 -2.75 -6.20
CA LEU A 75 -11.75 -2.24 -5.15
C LEU A 75 -11.78 -0.72 -5.00
N MET A 76 -12.42 0.03 -5.89
CA MET A 76 -12.59 1.49 -5.71
C MET A 76 -13.73 1.83 -4.75
N ASN A 77 -14.59 0.87 -4.43
CA ASN A 77 -15.68 1.08 -3.51
C ASN A 77 -15.14 1.31 -2.08
N ASP A 78 -15.63 2.34 -1.38
CA ASP A 78 -15.26 2.67 0.00
C ASP A 78 -13.75 2.91 0.22
N VAL A 79 -13.13 3.70 -0.67
CA VAL A 79 -11.70 4.08 -0.61
C VAL A 79 -11.53 5.57 -0.42
N GLU A 80 -10.69 5.95 0.55
CA GLU A 80 -10.17 7.31 0.71
C GLU A 80 -8.75 7.39 0.11
N ILE A 81 -8.53 8.33 -0.81
CA ILE A 81 -7.24 8.56 -1.47
C ILE A 81 -6.67 9.90 -1.00
N ASP A 82 -5.50 9.85 -0.37
CA ASP A 82 -4.83 11.03 0.20
C ASP A 82 -3.98 11.78 -0.82
N TYR A 83 -3.26 11.01 -1.65
CA TYR A 83 -2.38 11.54 -2.70
C TYR A 83 -2.71 10.83 -4.00
N SER A 84 -3.05 11.60 -5.03
CA SER A 84 -3.41 11.06 -6.34
C SER A 84 -2.59 11.69 -7.46
N GLY A 85 -2.32 10.92 -8.50
CA GLY A 85 -1.67 11.42 -9.71
C GLY A 85 -0.31 12.05 -9.41
N THR A 86 -0.17 13.33 -9.75
CA THR A 86 1.09 14.08 -9.60
C THR A 86 1.49 14.34 -8.15
N ASP A 87 0.55 14.24 -7.21
CA ASP A 87 0.83 14.47 -5.78
C ASP A 87 1.61 13.30 -5.14
N VAL A 88 1.74 12.16 -5.83
CA VAL A 88 2.49 11.00 -5.36
C VAL A 88 3.97 11.14 -5.68
N THR A 89 4.68 11.92 -4.89
CA THR A 89 6.13 12.17 -5.05
C THR A 89 6.93 11.49 -3.95
N VAL A 90 8.25 11.34 -4.17
CA VAL A 90 9.16 10.86 -3.13
C VAL A 90 9.11 11.79 -1.91
N ASP A 91 9.12 13.10 -2.14
CA ASP A 91 9.02 14.12 -1.09
C ASP A 91 7.74 13.95 -0.25
N ALA A 92 6.57 13.82 -0.88
CA ALA A 92 5.31 13.63 -0.17
C ALA A 92 5.34 12.37 0.70
N PHE A 93 5.83 11.25 0.18
CA PHE A 93 5.97 9.99 0.91
C PHE A 93 6.86 10.15 2.16
N LEU A 94 8.05 10.73 2.00
CA LEU A 94 8.98 10.92 3.12
C LEU A 94 8.43 11.93 4.15
N ARG A 95 7.75 12.99 3.71
CA ARG A 95 7.11 13.96 4.61
C ARG A 95 6.01 13.32 5.45
N VAL A 96 5.16 12.48 4.87
CA VAL A 96 4.13 11.72 5.61
C VAL A 96 4.78 10.88 6.72
N LEU A 97 5.85 10.14 6.39
CA LEU A 97 6.60 9.34 7.37
C LEU A 97 7.24 10.18 8.48
N LEU A 98 7.59 11.44 8.21
CA LEU A 98 8.14 12.36 9.21
C LEU A 98 7.06 13.19 9.93
N GLY A 99 5.78 13.02 9.57
CA GLY A 99 4.68 13.84 10.10
C GLY A 99 4.76 15.31 9.68
N ARG A 100 5.33 15.59 8.51
CA ARG A 100 5.44 16.93 7.91
C ARG A 100 4.42 17.10 6.79
N HIS A 101 3.94 18.31 6.59
CA HIS A 101 3.02 18.68 5.52
C HIS A 101 3.41 20.06 4.97
N LEU A 102 3.03 20.33 3.73
CA LEU A 102 3.16 21.66 3.13
C LEU A 102 1.96 22.52 3.52
N ASP A 103 2.14 23.84 3.48
CA ASP A 103 1.05 24.79 3.69
C ASP A 103 -0.08 24.53 2.68
N GLY A 104 -1.32 24.43 3.18
CA GLY A 104 -2.51 24.16 2.37
C GLY A 104 -2.78 22.68 2.10
N GLU A 105 -1.85 21.76 2.40
CA GLU A 105 -2.22 20.35 2.58
C GLU A 105 -3.08 20.30 3.87
N GLY A 106 -4.29 19.74 3.86
CA GLY A 106 -5.09 19.51 5.07
C GLY A 106 -6.04 20.63 5.56
N GLU A 107 -6.02 21.82 4.96
CA GLU A 107 -6.89 22.95 5.36
C GLU A 107 -8.09 23.22 4.42
N VAL A 108 -8.28 22.39 3.40
CA VAL A 108 -9.42 22.55 2.47
C VAL A 108 -10.55 21.64 2.91
N ASP A 109 -11.62 22.22 3.45
CA ASP A 109 -12.91 21.54 3.64
C ASP A 109 -13.44 21.12 2.25
N GLY A 110 -13.15 19.89 1.84
CA GLY A 110 -13.70 19.23 0.65
C GLY A 110 -12.72 18.75 -0.42
N VAL A 111 -13.25 17.85 -1.25
CA VAL A 111 -12.72 17.09 -2.41
C VAL A 111 -11.67 16.00 -2.12
N HIS A 112 -10.63 16.25 -1.32
CA HIS A 112 -9.67 15.20 -0.91
C HIS A 112 -9.19 15.43 0.53
N ARG A 113 -9.94 14.91 1.51
CA ARG A 113 -9.49 14.92 2.90
C ARG A 113 -8.24 14.04 3.00
N ARG A 114 -7.12 14.64 3.40
CA ARG A 114 -5.89 13.90 3.69
C ARG A 114 -5.90 13.45 5.15
N THR A 115 -5.70 12.16 5.36
CA THR A 115 -5.50 11.51 6.64
C THR A 115 -4.08 11.72 7.11
N TRP A 116 -3.93 12.29 8.30
CA TRP A 116 -2.64 12.55 8.93
C TRP A 116 -2.56 11.84 10.27
N PRO A 117 -2.19 10.56 10.26
CA PRO A 117 -2.20 9.77 11.48
C PRO A 117 -1.10 10.25 12.41
N LYS A 118 -1.47 10.45 13.68
CA LYS A 118 -0.51 10.84 14.72
C LYS A 118 0.29 9.60 15.13
N MET A 119 1.57 9.59 14.74
CA MET A 119 2.50 8.51 15.12
C MET A 119 3.38 8.95 16.30
N ASN A 120 3.60 8.03 17.24
CA ASN A 120 4.40 8.20 18.45
C ASN A 120 5.10 6.89 18.84
N GLU A 121 5.81 6.87 19.97
CA GLU A 121 6.58 5.72 20.47
C GLU A 121 5.73 4.46 20.78
N ASN A 122 4.40 4.58 20.77
CA ASN A 122 3.46 3.48 20.94
C ASN A 122 2.70 3.14 19.65
N THR A 123 3.12 3.66 18.49
CA THR A 123 2.44 3.43 17.20
C THR A 123 3.17 2.37 16.39
N ASN A 124 2.47 1.32 15.96
CA ASN A 124 2.99 0.41 14.95
C ASN A 124 2.70 0.96 13.56
N VAL A 125 3.70 0.95 12.68
CA VAL A 125 3.60 1.54 11.33
C VAL A 125 3.86 0.48 10.27
N MET A 126 2.92 0.29 9.36
CA MET A 126 3.10 -0.50 8.16
C MET A 126 3.37 0.42 6.97
N VAL A 127 4.41 0.13 6.20
CA VAL A 127 4.71 0.81 4.94
C VAL A 127 4.66 -0.24 3.83
N TYR A 128 3.82 -0.03 2.83
CA TYR A 128 3.69 -0.91 1.68
C TYR A 128 3.96 -0.14 0.38
N LEU A 129 4.99 -0.54 -0.35
CA LEU A 129 5.34 0.02 -1.65
C LEU A 129 5.08 -1.01 -2.75
N THR A 130 4.35 -0.63 -3.80
CA THR A 130 4.17 -1.45 -5.00
C THR A 130 4.42 -0.63 -6.26
N GLY A 131 5.25 -1.16 -7.14
CA GLY A 131 5.74 -0.40 -8.28
C GLY A 131 6.93 -1.04 -8.98
N HIS A 132 7.65 -0.22 -9.74
CA HIS A 132 8.90 -0.61 -10.39
C HIS A 132 10.10 -0.20 -9.55
N GLY A 133 11.20 -0.90 -9.69
CA GLY A 133 12.40 -0.72 -8.88
C GLY A 133 13.55 -1.59 -9.35
N GLY A 134 14.64 -1.56 -8.61
CA GLY A 134 15.85 -2.32 -8.88
C GLY A 134 16.79 -2.32 -7.68
N ASP A 135 18.08 -2.53 -7.93
CA ASP A 135 19.09 -2.62 -6.87
C ASP A 135 19.20 -1.28 -6.13
N ASN A 136 18.67 -1.24 -4.89
CA ASN A 136 18.70 -0.09 -3.99
C ASN A 136 17.89 1.14 -4.42
N PHE A 137 16.93 0.99 -5.33
CA PHE A 137 16.02 2.09 -5.71
C PHE A 137 14.59 1.61 -6.05
N PHE A 138 13.64 2.51 -5.87
CA PHE A 138 12.22 2.33 -6.21
C PHE A 138 11.70 3.54 -6.98
N LYS A 139 11.05 3.32 -8.12
CA LYS A 139 10.63 4.41 -9.02
C LYS A 139 9.31 5.04 -8.59
N PHE A 140 9.24 6.36 -8.68
CA PHE A 140 8.04 7.16 -8.55
C PHE A 140 7.71 7.82 -9.89
N GLN A 141 6.51 7.55 -10.41
CA GLN A 141 5.95 8.12 -11.64
C GLN A 141 6.84 8.04 -12.90
N ASP A 142 7.80 7.10 -12.94
CA ASP A 142 8.85 6.98 -13.97
C ASP A 142 9.80 8.20 -14.11
N GLY A 143 9.76 9.15 -13.17
CA GLY A 143 10.57 10.38 -13.22
C GLY A 143 11.42 10.64 -11.97
N GLU A 144 11.07 10.04 -10.84
CA GLU A 144 11.80 10.14 -9.57
C GLU A 144 12.18 8.75 -9.05
N GLU A 145 13.19 8.70 -8.18
CA GLU A 145 13.66 7.46 -7.55
C GLU A 145 13.78 7.69 -6.04
N LEU A 146 13.16 6.80 -5.26
CA LEU A 146 13.36 6.65 -3.84
C LEU A 146 14.52 5.68 -3.64
N MET A 147 15.60 6.13 -3.00
CA MET A 147 16.76 5.28 -2.74
C MET A 147 16.59 4.53 -1.41
N SER A 148 17.23 3.37 -1.26
CA SER A 148 17.29 2.64 0.02
C SER A 148 17.86 3.50 1.15
N MET A 149 18.81 4.39 0.82
CA MET A 149 19.39 5.37 1.75
C MET A 149 18.36 6.39 2.25
N ASP A 150 17.41 6.82 1.41
CA ASP A 150 16.36 7.77 1.79
C ASP A 150 15.40 7.12 2.79
N VAL A 151 15.03 5.86 2.56
CA VAL A 151 14.22 5.04 3.47
C VAL A 151 14.94 4.87 4.81
N ALA A 152 16.21 4.45 4.78
CA ALA A 152 17.02 4.25 5.98
C ALA A 152 17.19 5.53 6.80
N SER A 153 17.50 6.65 6.14
CA SER A 153 17.62 7.97 6.78
C SER A 153 16.30 8.43 7.39
N THR A 154 15.18 8.18 6.71
CA THR A 154 13.85 8.55 7.19
C THR A 154 13.44 7.72 8.40
N PHE A 155 13.66 6.40 8.39
CA PHE A 155 13.39 5.54 9.55
C PHE A 155 14.30 5.87 10.74
N ALA A 156 15.57 6.21 10.51
CA ALA A 156 16.45 6.71 11.56
C ALA A 156 15.91 8.02 12.17
N GLN A 157 15.44 8.96 11.35
CA GLN A 157 14.80 10.18 11.86
C GLN A 157 13.51 9.88 12.63
N MET A 158 12.67 8.96 12.15
CA MET A 158 11.46 8.53 12.87
C MET A 158 11.80 7.93 14.24
N HIS A 159 12.91 7.19 14.35
CA HIS A 159 13.37 6.63 15.61
C HIS A 159 13.79 7.72 16.60
N GLU A 160 14.62 8.66 16.16
CA GLU A 160 15.07 9.79 16.99
C GLU A 160 13.90 10.69 17.44
N LEU A 161 12.90 10.86 16.57
CA LEU A 161 11.68 11.60 16.85
C LEU A 161 10.64 10.78 17.63
N LYS A 162 10.95 9.53 17.99
CA LYS A 162 10.06 8.63 18.75
C LYS A 162 8.68 8.50 18.10
N ARG A 163 8.65 8.29 16.78
CA ARG A 163 7.42 8.23 15.98
C ARG A 163 6.90 6.81 15.73
N TYR A 164 7.53 5.79 16.28
CA TYR A 164 7.03 4.42 16.15
C TYR A 164 7.47 3.55 17.34
N ASN A 165 6.70 2.49 17.58
CA ASN A 165 7.06 1.32 18.39
C ASN A 165 7.79 0.29 17.51
N GLU A 166 7.15 -0.13 16.42
CA GLU A 166 7.68 -1.05 15.40
C GLU A 166 7.28 -0.58 13.98
N ILE A 167 8.15 -0.83 13.00
CA ILE A 167 7.86 -0.64 11.56
C ILE A 167 7.86 -1.98 10.86
N LEU A 168 6.81 -2.25 10.07
CA LEU A 168 6.79 -3.31 9.05
C LEU A 168 6.91 -2.67 7.66
N PHE A 169 8.04 -2.86 7.00
CA PHE A 169 8.31 -2.32 5.67
C PHE A 169 8.19 -3.42 4.60
N ILE A 170 7.23 -3.28 3.71
CA ILE A 170 6.95 -4.24 2.64
C ILE A 170 7.19 -3.56 1.29
N SER A 171 8.06 -4.16 0.49
CA SER A 171 8.37 -3.71 -0.87
C SER A 171 7.96 -4.79 -1.87
N ASP A 172 7.04 -4.46 -2.78
CA ASP A 172 6.62 -5.31 -3.89
C ASP A 172 7.09 -4.73 -5.23
N THR A 173 8.30 -5.12 -5.63
CA THR A 173 8.99 -4.65 -6.84
C THR A 173 10.11 -5.63 -7.23
N CYS A 174 10.78 -5.40 -8.35
CA CYS A 174 12.02 -6.10 -8.71
C CYS A 174 13.15 -5.73 -7.73
N GLN A 175 13.92 -6.73 -7.28
CA GLN A 175 14.98 -6.61 -6.27
C GLN A 175 14.54 -5.95 -4.96
N ALA A 176 13.27 -6.17 -4.58
CA ALA A 176 12.60 -5.47 -3.48
C ALA A 176 13.35 -5.52 -2.15
N PHE A 177 14.00 -6.63 -1.82
CA PHE A 177 14.71 -6.77 -0.55
C PHE A 177 15.88 -5.78 -0.40
N THR A 178 16.46 -5.31 -1.52
CA THR A 178 17.56 -4.32 -1.50
C THR A 178 17.13 -2.95 -0.96
N MET A 179 15.83 -2.65 -0.95
CA MET A 179 15.31 -1.43 -0.33
C MET A 179 15.56 -1.37 1.18
N ALA A 180 15.86 -2.51 1.81
CA ALA A 180 16.16 -2.60 3.24
C ALA A 180 17.67 -2.63 3.56
N ASP A 181 18.56 -2.66 2.56
CA ASP A 181 20.01 -2.89 2.74
C ASP A 181 20.66 -1.90 3.74
N GLU A 182 20.22 -0.64 3.71
CA GLU A 182 20.81 0.44 4.52
C GLU A 182 20.08 0.69 5.84
N ILE A 183 18.97 -0.01 6.11
CA ILE A 183 18.15 0.22 7.32
C ILE A 183 18.90 -0.28 8.56
N LYS A 184 19.23 0.65 9.45
CA LYS A 184 19.90 0.39 10.75
C LYS A 184 19.06 0.81 11.95
N ALA A 185 17.92 1.47 11.71
CA ALA A 185 17.00 1.87 12.77
C ALA A 185 16.45 0.63 13.49
N PRO A 186 16.31 0.64 14.82
CA PRO A 186 15.83 -0.52 15.56
C PRO A 186 14.33 -0.75 15.34
N ASN A 187 13.87 -1.96 15.64
CA ASN A 187 12.46 -2.37 15.55
C ASN A 187 11.83 -2.16 14.16
N VAL A 188 12.63 -2.34 13.10
CA VAL A 188 12.17 -2.35 11.71
C VAL A 188 12.27 -3.77 11.15
N TYR A 189 11.16 -4.28 10.63
CA TYR A 189 11.05 -5.59 9.99
C TYR A 189 10.75 -5.39 8.51
N SER A 190 11.52 -6.01 7.63
CA SER A 190 11.41 -5.82 6.18
C SER A 190 10.99 -7.09 5.45
N ILE A 191 10.09 -6.96 4.50
CA ILE A 191 9.66 -8.02 3.58
C ILE A 191 9.82 -7.50 2.15
N GLY A 192 10.49 -8.28 1.30
CA GLY A 192 10.62 -7.98 -0.12
C GLY A 192 9.99 -9.09 -0.96
N SER A 193 9.25 -8.74 -2.01
CA SER A 193 8.67 -9.73 -2.93
C SER A 193 9.71 -10.45 -3.81
N SER A 194 10.94 -9.94 -3.89
CA SER A 194 12.05 -10.49 -4.66
C SER A 194 13.41 -10.20 -4.02
N LEU A 195 14.38 -11.10 -4.24
CA LEU A 195 15.77 -10.95 -3.79
C LEU A 195 16.62 -10.14 -4.79
N LYS A 196 17.82 -9.73 -4.39
CA LYS A 196 18.82 -9.11 -5.30
C LYS A 196 19.06 -10.00 -6.53
N GLY A 197 19.04 -9.41 -7.72
CA GLY A 197 19.14 -10.13 -8.99
C GLY A 197 17.87 -10.88 -9.44
N GLN A 198 16.76 -10.78 -8.71
CA GLN A 198 15.46 -11.37 -9.11
C GLN A 198 14.44 -10.28 -9.49
N ASN A 199 13.63 -10.58 -10.49
CA ASN A 199 12.48 -9.76 -10.88
C ASN A 199 11.23 -10.13 -10.06
N SER A 200 10.33 -9.17 -9.82
CA SER A 200 8.95 -9.46 -9.43
C SER A 200 8.11 -9.71 -10.68
N TYR A 201 7.14 -10.62 -10.58
CA TYR A 201 6.36 -11.09 -11.73
C TYR A 201 4.87 -10.81 -11.54
N ALA A 202 4.28 -10.26 -12.61
CA ALA A 202 2.84 -10.14 -12.74
C ALA A 202 2.16 -11.52 -12.72
N SER A 203 0.90 -11.53 -12.30
CA SER A 203 0.04 -12.69 -12.20
C SER A 203 -1.32 -12.35 -12.80
N HIS A 204 -1.97 -13.33 -13.45
CA HIS A 204 -3.34 -13.23 -13.97
C HIS A 204 -3.53 -12.11 -15.00
N SER A 205 -3.53 -12.46 -16.28
CA SER A 205 -3.95 -11.57 -17.35
C SER A 205 -5.46 -11.64 -17.51
N ASP A 206 -6.12 -10.49 -17.55
CA ASP A 206 -7.54 -10.37 -17.83
C ASP A 206 -7.76 -9.93 -19.28
N PHE A 207 -8.66 -10.60 -19.99
CA PHE A 207 -8.91 -10.34 -21.42
C PHE A 207 -9.83 -9.13 -21.66
N GLU A 208 -10.70 -8.78 -20.70
CA GLU A 208 -11.59 -7.62 -20.80
C GLU A 208 -10.81 -6.32 -20.52
N VAL A 209 -9.91 -6.35 -19.54
CA VAL A 209 -8.98 -5.26 -19.19
C VAL A 209 -7.79 -5.21 -20.16
N GLY A 210 -7.41 -6.36 -20.73
CA GLY A 210 -6.28 -6.51 -21.65
C GLY A 210 -4.90 -6.43 -20.98
N GLN A 211 -4.82 -6.51 -19.65
CA GLN A 211 -3.57 -6.39 -18.86
C GLN A 211 -3.51 -7.41 -17.73
N SER A 212 -2.32 -7.57 -17.14
CA SER A 212 -2.19 -8.29 -15.86
C SER A 212 -2.75 -7.44 -14.71
N VAL A 213 -3.59 -8.06 -13.88
CA VAL A 213 -4.40 -7.35 -12.89
C VAL A 213 -3.81 -7.34 -11.49
N ILE A 214 -2.83 -8.20 -11.17
CA ILE A 214 -2.22 -8.30 -9.83
C ILE A 214 -0.79 -8.84 -9.93
N ASP A 215 0.09 -8.55 -8.97
CA ASP A 215 1.40 -9.23 -8.88
C ASP A 215 1.34 -10.55 -8.09
N ARG A 216 2.26 -11.48 -8.35
CA ARG A 216 2.24 -12.81 -7.72
C ARG A 216 2.32 -12.76 -6.20
N TYR A 217 3.19 -11.91 -5.65
CA TYR A 217 3.34 -11.76 -4.19
C TYR A 217 2.04 -11.23 -3.57
N SER A 218 1.54 -10.11 -4.10
CA SER A 218 0.29 -9.49 -3.66
C SER A 218 -0.90 -10.45 -3.75
N LYS A 219 -0.97 -11.27 -4.82
CA LYS A 219 -1.95 -12.34 -4.92
C LYS A 219 -1.83 -13.36 -3.78
N ILE A 220 -0.63 -13.89 -3.54
CA ILE A 220 -0.42 -14.91 -2.50
C ILE A 220 -0.77 -14.35 -1.11
N VAL A 221 -0.39 -13.11 -0.81
CA VAL A 221 -0.75 -12.43 0.44
C VAL A 221 -2.26 -12.29 0.57
N LYS A 222 -2.94 -11.81 -0.48
CA LYS A 222 -4.40 -11.68 -0.50
C LYS A 222 -5.08 -13.04 -0.29
N ASP A 223 -4.69 -14.05 -1.06
CA ASP A 223 -5.30 -15.39 -1.03
C ASP A 223 -5.11 -16.05 0.35
N PHE A 224 -3.89 -16.00 0.90
CA PHE A 224 -3.60 -16.53 2.24
C PHE A 224 -4.47 -15.86 3.31
N LEU A 225 -4.62 -14.54 3.23
CA LEU A 225 -5.34 -13.79 4.24
C LEU A 225 -6.85 -13.93 4.11
N ASP A 226 -7.40 -13.96 2.88
CA ASP A 226 -8.81 -14.25 2.65
C ASP A 226 -9.18 -15.63 3.22
N ASP A 227 -8.35 -16.65 2.99
CA ASP A 227 -8.56 -18.00 3.56
C ASP A 227 -8.50 -17.99 5.10
N SER A 228 -7.55 -17.25 5.69
CA SER A 228 -7.40 -17.16 7.15
C SER A 228 -8.54 -16.41 7.86
N VAL A 229 -9.07 -15.36 7.23
CA VAL A 229 -10.22 -14.60 7.74
C VAL A 229 -11.50 -15.43 7.62
N THR A 230 -11.64 -16.18 6.52
CA THR A 230 -12.77 -17.12 6.35
C THR A 230 -12.76 -18.20 7.43
N MET A 231 -11.59 -18.75 7.77
CA MET A 231 -11.45 -19.70 8.88
C MET A 231 -11.84 -19.10 10.24
N THR A 232 -11.56 -17.82 10.47
CA THR A 232 -11.90 -17.14 11.73
C THR A 232 -13.41 -16.89 11.83
N SER A 233 -14.07 -16.55 10.73
CA SER A 233 -15.54 -16.36 10.68
C SER A 233 -16.34 -17.65 10.89
N LEU A 234 -15.75 -18.81 10.57
CA LEU A 234 -16.33 -20.13 10.84
C LEU A 234 -16.13 -20.63 12.28
N SER A 235 -15.37 -19.87 13.09
CA SER A 235 -14.93 -20.28 14.42
C SER A 235 -15.63 -19.56 15.58
N THR A 236 -16.62 -18.70 15.33
CA THR A 236 -17.56 -18.26 16.38
C THR A 236 -18.54 -19.38 16.68
N PRO A 237 -18.44 -20.10 17.82
CA PRO A 237 -19.48 -21.01 18.23
C PRO A 237 -20.60 -20.15 18.83
N GLU A 238 -21.76 -20.14 18.20
CA GLU A 238 -22.99 -19.70 18.86
C GLU A 238 -23.19 -20.54 20.13
N GLY A 239 -23.22 -19.86 21.27
CA GLY A 239 -23.90 -20.25 22.50
C GLY A 239 -23.86 -21.72 22.93
N ALA A 240 -22.92 -22.07 23.81
CA ALA A 240 -23.13 -23.14 24.78
C ALA A 240 -23.36 -22.50 26.16
N VAL A 241 -24.63 -22.47 26.55
CA VAL A 241 -25.12 -22.02 27.86
C VAL A 241 -24.53 -22.90 28.97
N ILE A 242 -24.11 -22.26 30.05
CA ILE A 242 -23.70 -22.89 31.30
C ILE A 242 -24.92 -23.53 31.97
N SER A 243 -24.83 -24.83 32.27
CA SER A 243 -25.48 -25.48 33.42
C SER A 243 -24.58 -26.60 33.94
#